data_AF-A0A212JLE4-F1
#
_entry.id   AF-A0A212JLE4-F1
#
_cell.length_a   1.000
_cell.length_b   1.000
_cell.length_c   1.000
_cell.angle_alpha   90.00
_cell.angle_beta   90.00
_cell.angle_gamma   90.00
#
_symmetry.space_group_name_H-M   'P 1'
#
loop_
_entity.id
_entity.type
_entity.pdbx_description
1 polymer ?
#
loop_
_entity_poly.entity_id
_entity_poly.type
_entity_poly.pdbx_seq_one_letter_code
_entity_poly.pdbx_strand_id
1 'polypeptide(L)'
;MKKYMLAALTVFMLGTAPFAAHAAEQDVAKITCKDFLADKQNISMMVMWIDGYMSGKSGNTSISDQWMEKLGTHLGTYCAKNPAKTIMDAIEAVPE
;
A
#
# COMPACT_ATOMS: atom_id res chain seq x y z
N MET A 1 -4.83 49.96 29.74
CA MET A 1 -5.50 50.23 28.44
C MET A 1 -5.62 48.89 27.67
N LYS A 2 -6.41 47.87 28.01
CA LYS A 2 -7.79 47.70 28.47
C LYS A 2 -8.87 48.40 27.63
N LYS A 3 -8.76 48.33 26.30
CA LYS A 3 -9.86 48.68 25.36
C LYS A 3 -9.93 47.85 24.08
N TYR A 4 -9.11 46.82 23.91
CA TYR A 4 -9.19 45.95 22.72
C TYR A 4 -9.49 44.49 23.13
N MET A 5 -10.44 44.32 24.05
CA MET A 5 -11.27 43.12 24.04
C MET A 5 -12.49 43.43 23.16
N LEU A 6 -12.91 42.43 22.38
CA LEU A 6 -14.19 42.35 21.66
C LEU A 6 -14.24 43.05 20.29
N ALA A 7 -13.68 42.43 19.26
CA ALA A 7 -14.29 42.35 17.92
C ALA A 7 -13.40 41.56 16.95
N ALA A 8 -13.61 40.25 16.84
CA ALA A 8 -13.37 39.49 15.60
C ALA A 8 -13.84 38.05 15.80
N LEU A 9 -15.14 37.90 16.06
CA LEU A 9 -15.84 36.63 15.89
C LEU A 9 -16.23 36.55 14.41
N THR A 10 -15.27 36.27 13.54
CA THR A 10 -15.49 36.05 12.11
C THR A 10 -15.01 34.64 11.75
N VAL A 11 -15.96 33.71 11.85
CA VAL A 11 -16.16 32.52 11.01
C VAL A 11 -14.91 32.08 10.24
N PHE A 12 -14.14 31.17 10.82
CA PHE A 12 -13.24 30.28 10.07
C PHE A 12 -13.86 28.89 9.98
N MET A 13 -15.07 28.82 9.41
CA MET A 13 -15.64 27.58 8.88
C MET A 13 -15.76 27.77 7.39
N LEU A 14 -14.73 27.38 6.63
CA LEU A 14 -14.76 27.10 5.18
C LEU A 14 -13.34 26.69 4.79
N GLY A 15 -13.02 25.44 5.06
CA GLY A 15 -11.72 24.87 4.74
C GLY A 15 -11.66 23.35 4.78
N THR A 16 -12.79 22.65 4.85
CA THR A 16 -12.82 21.24 4.45
C THR A 16 -12.98 21.23 2.94
N ALA A 17 -11.91 21.54 2.21
CA ALA A 17 -11.82 21.01 0.86
C ALA A 17 -12.02 19.49 1.01
N PRO A 18 -12.98 18.86 0.31
CA PRO A 18 -12.94 17.43 0.23
C PRO A 18 -11.56 17.13 -0.33
N PHE A 19 -10.71 16.46 0.45
CA PHE A 19 -9.67 15.67 -0.14
C PHE A 19 -10.44 14.74 -1.07
N ALA A 20 -10.50 15.11 -2.35
CA ALA A 20 -10.91 14.19 -3.38
C ALA A 20 -9.87 13.09 -3.24
N ALA A 21 -10.24 12.03 -2.52
CA ALA A 21 -9.56 10.76 -2.57
C ALA A 21 -9.76 10.29 -4.01
N HIS A 22 -9.00 10.86 -4.93
CA HIS A 22 -8.71 10.24 -6.20
C HIS A 22 -8.03 8.95 -5.78
N ALA A 23 -8.82 7.88 -5.68
CA ALA A 23 -8.33 6.53 -5.73
C ALA A 23 -7.65 6.42 -7.09
N ALA A 24 -6.38 6.84 -7.14
CA ALA A 24 -5.57 6.70 -8.32
C ALA A 24 -5.49 5.21 -8.59
N GLU A 25 -5.89 4.82 -9.80
CA GLU A 25 -5.70 3.46 -10.25
C GLU A 25 -4.21 3.16 -10.21
N GLN A 26 -3.82 2.30 -9.27
CA GLN A 26 -2.43 1.95 -9.06
C GLN A 26 -2.09 0.73 -9.90
N ASP A 27 -1.27 0.93 -10.93
CA ASP A 27 -0.72 -0.14 -11.73
C ASP A 27 0.36 -0.89 -10.92
N VAL A 28 -0.04 -2.02 -10.32
CA VAL A 28 0.85 -2.83 -9.48
C VAL A 28 2.07 -3.32 -10.25
N ALA A 29 1.98 -3.49 -11.58
CA ALA A 29 3.11 -3.92 -12.39
C ALA A 29 4.24 -2.90 -12.43
N LYS A 30 3.98 -1.63 -12.10
CA LYS A 30 4.98 -0.57 -12.05
C LYS A 30 5.59 -0.35 -10.67
N ILE A 31 5.07 -1.00 -9.63
CA ILE A 31 5.59 -0.84 -8.27
C ILE A 31 6.97 -1.49 -8.18
N THR A 32 7.98 -0.70 -7.80
CA THR A 32 9.31 -1.24 -7.54
C THR A 32 9.37 -1.91 -6.17
N CYS A 33 10.28 -2.85 -6.01
CA CYS A 33 10.59 -3.48 -4.73
C CYS A 33 11.03 -2.47 -3.67
N LYS A 34 11.71 -1.39 -4.07
CA LYS A 34 12.02 -0.28 -3.17
C LYS A 34 10.75 0.41 -2.65
N ASP A 35 9.81 0.73 -3.54
CA ASP A 35 8.57 1.42 -3.17
C ASP A 35 7.68 0.52 -2.31
N PHE A 36 7.59 -0.77 -2.64
CA PHE A 36 6.89 -1.77 -1.83
C PHE A 36 7.40 -1.82 -0.38
N LEU A 37 8.72 -1.86 -0.17
CA LEU A 37 9.30 -1.89 1.16
C LEU A 37 9.24 -0.54 1.90
N ALA A 38 9.14 0.56 1.17
CA ALA A 38 8.98 1.90 1.74
C ALA A 38 7.56 2.12 2.28
N ASP A 39 6.53 1.54 1.64
CA ASP A 39 5.13 1.67 2.03
C ASP A 39 4.73 0.67 3.14
N LYS A 40 5.28 0.89 4.33
CA LYS A 40 4.99 0.04 5.51
C LYS A 40 3.52 0.10 5.95
N GLN A 41 2.80 1.16 5.61
CA GLN A 41 1.41 1.34 6.02
C GLN A 41 0.48 0.46 5.20
N ASN A 42 0.76 0.30 3.89
CA ASN A 42 -0.09 -0.50 3.00
C ASN A 42 0.50 -1.87 2.66
N ILE A 43 1.64 -2.26 3.24
CA ILE A 43 2.32 -3.51 2.91
C ILE A 43 1.42 -4.74 3.10
N SER A 44 0.60 -4.79 4.15
CA SER A 44 -0.33 -5.90 4.40
C SER A 44 -1.45 -5.98 3.36
N MET A 45 -2.01 -4.84 2.97
CA MET A 45 -2.99 -4.74 1.88
C MET A 45 -2.38 -5.23 0.56
N MET A 46 -1.16 -4.81 0.26
CA MET A 46 -0.46 -5.20 -0.97
C MET A 46 -0.16 -6.70 -0.98
N VAL A 47 0.31 -7.28 0.13
CA VAL A 47 0.53 -8.73 0.24
C VAL A 47 -0.78 -9.50 0.03
N MET A 48 -1.90 -9.03 0.59
CA MET A 48 -3.21 -9.65 0.39
C MET A 48 -3.68 -9.54 -1.07
N TRP A 49 -3.43 -8.40 -1.73
CA TRP A 49 -3.72 -8.23 -3.16
C TRP A 49 -2.91 -9.22 -4.00
N ILE A 50 -1.63 -9.41 -3.69
CA ILE A 50 -0.74 -10.35 -4.37
C ILE A 50 -1.25 -11.79 -4.21
N ASP A 51 -1.61 -12.19 -2.99
CA ASP A 51 -2.19 -13.51 -2.72
C ASP A 51 -3.48 -13.73 -3.54
N GLY A 52 -4.38 -12.74 -3.56
CA GLY A 52 -5.60 -12.77 -4.36
C GLY A 52 -5.32 -12.86 -5.87
N TYR A 53 -4.33 -12.12 -6.37
CA TYR A 53 -3.91 -12.18 -7.77
C TYR A 53 -3.39 -13.58 -8.15
N MET A 54 -2.55 -14.18 -7.31
CA MET A 54 -2.03 -15.54 -7.51
C MET A 54 -3.13 -16.60 -7.41
N SER A 55 -4.05 -16.43 -6.46
CA SER A 55 -5.21 -17.29 -6.29
C SER A 55 -6.16 -17.23 -7.50
N GLY A 56 -6.41 -16.04 -8.04
CA GLY A 56 -7.18 -15.86 -9.28
C GLY A 56 -6.54 -16.53 -10.50
N LYS A 57 -5.20 -16.55 -10.59
CA LYS A 57 -4.48 -17.25 -11.66
C LYS A 57 -4.52 -18.78 -11.52
N SER A 58 -4.50 -19.29 -10.30
CA SER A 58 -4.46 -20.74 -10.02
C SER A 58 -5.83 -21.37 -9.82
N GLY A 59 -6.88 -20.57 -9.63
CA GLY A 59 -8.20 -21.05 -9.21
C GLY A 59 -8.26 -21.45 -7.73
N ASN A 60 -7.23 -21.13 -6.94
CA ASN A 60 -7.24 -21.34 -5.50
C ASN A 60 -8.29 -20.43 -4.84
N THR A 61 -9.05 -20.97 -3.90
CA THR A 61 -10.06 -20.23 -3.13
C THR A 61 -9.81 -20.30 -1.62
N SER A 62 -8.68 -20.86 -1.20
CA SER A 62 -8.32 -21.06 0.19
C SER A 62 -7.20 -20.13 0.62
N ILE A 63 -7.38 -19.51 1.80
CA ILE A 63 -6.33 -18.79 2.51
C ILE A 63 -5.58 -19.78 3.41
N SER A 64 -4.25 -19.69 3.42
CA SER A 64 -3.36 -20.49 4.27
C SER A 64 -2.39 -19.58 5.02
N ASP A 65 -2.42 -19.61 6.35
CA ASP A 65 -1.51 -18.80 7.19
C ASP A 65 -0.04 -19.12 6.90
N GLN A 66 0.27 -20.40 6.68
CA GLN A 66 1.62 -20.85 6.34
C GLN A 66 2.08 -20.28 4.99
N TRP A 67 1.18 -20.23 4.01
CA TRP A 67 1.48 -19.63 2.72
C TRP A 67 1.69 -18.12 2.84
N MET A 68 0.86 -17.43 3.62
CA MET A 68 1.00 -15.98 3.84
C MET A 68 2.35 -15.64 4.48
N GLU A 69 2.82 -16.45 5.43
CA GLU A 69 4.16 -16.31 6.00
C GLU A 69 5.28 -16.54 4.96
N LYS A 70 5.18 -17.62 4.16
CA LYS A 70 6.12 -17.91 3.05
C LYS A 70 6.16 -16.75 2.06
N LEU A 71 5.00 -16.28 1.62
CA LEU A 71 4.84 -15.20 0.65
C LEU A 71 5.45 -13.90 1.18
N GLY A 72 5.08 -13.46 2.39
CA GLY A 72 5.61 -12.24 2.99
C GLY A 72 7.13 -12.28 3.15
N THR A 73 7.67 -13.42 3.61
CA THR A 73 9.12 -13.62 3.78
C THR A 73 9.84 -13.57 2.44
N HIS A 74 9.28 -14.21 1.40
CA HIS A 74 9.83 -14.19 0.06
C HIS A 74 9.84 -12.78 -0.53
N LEU A 75 8.70 -12.08 -0.52
CA LEU A 75 8.59 -10.72 -1.05
C LEU A 75 9.55 -9.77 -0.33
N GLY A 76 9.61 -9.83 1.00
CA GLY A 76 10.55 -9.03 1.79
C GLY A 76 12.02 -9.31 1.42
N THR A 77 12.39 -10.58 1.34
CA THR A 77 13.77 -10.99 1.05
C THR A 77 14.19 -10.69 -0.39
N TYR A 78 13.34 -11.01 -1.36
CA TYR A 78 13.59 -10.75 -2.77
C TYR A 78 13.71 -9.24 -3.01
N CYS A 79 12.76 -8.46 -2.50
CA CYS A 79 12.77 -7.01 -2.71
C CYS A 79 13.92 -6.29 -2.00
N ALA A 80 14.34 -6.75 -0.82
CA ALA A 80 15.51 -6.18 -0.14
C ALA A 80 16.80 -6.35 -0.95
N LYS A 81 16.92 -7.47 -1.69
CA LYS A 81 18.09 -7.75 -2.56
C LYS A 81 17.99 -7.08 -3.93
N ASN A 82 16.78 -6.75 -4.39
CA ASN A 82 16.52 -6.31 -5.75
C ASN A 82 15.69 -5.02 -5.80
N PRO A 83 16.17 -3.88 -5.26
CA PRO A 83 15.35 -2.68 -5.08
C PRO A 83 14.83 -2.06 -6.39
N ALA A 84 15.51 -2.27 -7.52
CA ALA A 84 15.12 -1.75 -8.83
C ALA A 84 14.18 -2.69 -9.62
N LYS A 85 13.96 -3.92 -9.14
CA LYS A 85 13.00 -4.86 -9.75
C LYS A 85 11.57 -4.48 -9.36
N THR A 86 10.61 -4.96 -10.12
CA THR A 86 9.19 -4.76 -9.83
C THR A 86 8.71 -5.78 -8.81
N ILE A 87 7.58 -5.49 -8.16
CA ILE A 87 6.91 -6.47 -7.31
C ILE A 87 6.44 -7.69 -8.12
N MET A 88 6.14 -7.53 -9.42
CA MET A 88 5.78 -8.64 -10.30
C MET A 88 6.95 -9.60 -10.54
N ASP A 89 8.17 -9.08 -10.71
CA ASP A 89 9.38 -9.92 -10.77
C ASP A 89 9.54 -10.76 -9.49
N ALA A 90 9.18 -10.20 -8.33
CA ALA A 90 9.22 -10.91 -7.05
C ALA A 90 8.16 -12.02 -6.99
N ILE A 91 6.94 -11.75 -7.49
CA ILE A 91 5.83 -12.73 -7.56
C ILE A 91 6.20 -13.90 -8.48
N GLU A 92 6.80 -13.64 -9.63
CA GLU A 92 7.24 -14.68 -10.56
C GLU A 92 8.39 -15.53 -10.01
N ALA A 93 9.19 -14.97 -9.10
CA ALA A 93 10.28 -15.67 -8.44
C ALA A 93 9.86 -16.49 -7.21
N VAL A 94 8.56 -16.53 -6.86
CA VAL A 94 8.08 -17.32 -5.72
C VAL A 94 8.34 -18.81 -6.01
N PRO A 95 9.08 -19.53 -5.15
CA PRO A 95 9.29 -20.97 -5.33
C PRO A 95 7.97 -21.73 -5.18
N GLU A 96 7.79 -22.77 -6.00
CA GLU A 96 6.69 -23.74 -5.86
C GLU A 96 6.56 -24.27 -4.41
#